data_AF-X1AQL9-F1
#
_entry.id   AF-X1AQL9-F1
#
_cell.length_a   1.000
_cell.length_b   1.000
_cell.length_c   1.000
_cell.angle_alpha   90.00
_cell.angle_beta   90.00
_cell.angle_gamma   90.00
#
_symmetry.space_group_name_H-M   'P 1'
#
loop_
_entity.id
_entity.type
_entity.pdbx_description
1 polymer ?
#
loop_
_entity_poly.entity_id
_entity_poly.type
_entity_poly.pdbx_seq_one_letter_code
_entity_poly.pdbx_strand_id
1 'polypeptide(L)' 'CAELSKTLAELRLILEKVNNGQGTAAKLINDGRLYENLLENTQQMQVLLEELRALIAKYREKGIKVKL' A
#
# COMPACT_ATOMS: atom_id res chain seq x y z
N CYS A 1 -41.66 -1.71 8.83
CA CYS A 1 -41.13 -2.42 7.64
C CYS A 1 -40.70 -1.51 6.48
N ALA A 2 -41.16 -0.26 6.38
CA ALA A 2 -40.76 0.66 5.31
C ALA A 2 -39.27 1.09 5.38
N GLU A 3 -38.77 1.37 6.58
CA GLU A 3 -37.35 1.72 6.80
C GLU A 3 -36.38 0.63 6.33
N LEU A 4 -36.61 -0.62 6.71
CA LEU A 4 -35.75 -1.76 6.33
C LEU A 4 -35.68 -1.91 4.80
N SER A 5 -36.80 -1.71 4.11
CA SER A 5 -36.86 -1.79 2.65
C SER A 5 -36.05 -0.69 1.99
N LYS A 6 -36.05 0.52 2.57
CA LYS A 6 -35.26 1.65 2.11
C LYS A 6 -33.76 1.41 2.29
N THR A 7 -33.35 0.91 3.45
CA THR A 7 -31.96 0.52 3.71
C THR A 7 -31.47 -0.56 2.74
N LEU A 8 -32.31 -1.56 2.44
CA LEU A 8 -31.96 -2.62 1.48
C LEU A 8 -31.77 -2.08 0.06
N ALA A 9 -32.60 -1.10 -0.35
CA ALA A 9 -32.48 -0.44 -1.65
C ALA A 9 -31.21 0.40 -1.76
N GLU A 10 -30.88 1.17 -0.72
CA GLU A 10 -29.62 1.95 -0.68
C GLU A 10 -28.39 1.04 -0.69
N LEU A 11 -28.42 -0.08 0.05
CA LEU A 11 -27.34 -1.07 0.02
C LEU A 11 -27.15 -1.67 -1.37
N ARG A 12 -28.25 -1.99 -2.08
CA ARG A 12 -28.21 -2.48 -3.47
C ARG A 12 -27.55 -1.48 -4.40
N LEU A 13 -27.87 -0.20 -4.28
CA LEU A 13 -27.28 0.86 -5.10
C LEU A 13 -25.78 1.04 -4.83
N ILE A 14 -25.35 0.90 -3.57
CA ILE A 14 -23.92 0.93 -3.22
C ILE A 14 -23.19 -0.27 -3.85
N LEU A 15 -23.76 -1.47 -3.71
CA LEU A 15 -23.20 -2.69 -4.30
C LEU A 15 -23.14 -2.63 -5.83
N GLU A 16 -24.16 -2.07 -6.49
CA GLU A 16 -24.13 -1.83 -7.93
C GLU A 16 -23.04 -0.84 -8.33
N LYS A 17 -22.83 0.24 -7.59
CA LYS A 17 -21.75 1.21 -7.87
C LYS A 17 -20.37 0.58 -7.74
N VAL A 18 -20.18 -0.27 -6.73
CA VAL A 18 -18.94 -1.03 -6.52
C VAL A 18 -18.73 -2.03 -7.65
N ASN A 19 -19.75 -2.82 -8.00
CA ASN A 19 -19.67 -3.81 -9.08
C ASN A 19 -19.46 -3.19 -10.46
N ASN A 20 -20.01 -1.98 -10.71
CA ASN A 20 -19.86 -1.29 -11.99
C ASN A 20 -18.57 -0.46 -12.10
N GLY A 21 -17.61 -0.59 -11.18
CA GLY A 21 -16.33 0.11 -11.31
C GLY A 21 -16.40 1.61 -10.95
N GLN A 22 -17.49 2.10 -10.37
CA GLN A 22 -17.67 3.53 -10.09
C GLN A 22 -17.12 3.93 -8.72
N GLY A 23 -16.27 4.96 -8.70
CA GLY A 23 -15.67 5.50 -7.48
C GLY A 23 -14.23 5.05 -7.25
N THR A 24 -13.55 5.65 -6.27
CA THR A 24 -12.13 5.41 -5.98
C THR A 24 -11.85 3.98 -5.50
N ALA A 25 -12.76 3.38 -4.74
CA ALA A 25 -12.64 1.98 -4.29
C ALA A 25 -12.76 0.99 -5.44
N ALA A 26 -13.67 1.25 -6.38
CA ALA A 26 -13.85 0.37 -7.53
C ALA A 26 -12.74 0.55 -8.56
N LYS A 27 -12.19 1.77 -8.72
CA LYS A 27 -10.92 2.00 -9.44
C LYS A 27 -9.76 1.27 -8.75
N LEU A 28 -9.66 1.32 -7.43
CA LEU A 28 -8.59 0.63 -6.68
C LEU A 28 -8.62 -0.90 -6.87
N ILE A 29 -9.81 -1.50 -6.94
CA ILE A 29 -9.98 -2.96 -7.10
C ILE A 29 -9.84 -3.40 -8.56
N ASN A 30 -10.41 -2.65 -9.51
CA ASN A 30 -10.41 -3.04 -10.92
C ASN A 30 -9.12 -2.64 -11.67
N ASP A 31 -8.33 -1.76 -11.08
CA ASP A 31 -7.08 -1.29 -11.67
C ASP A 31 -5.92 -2.11 -11.11
N GLY A 32 -5.45 -3.09 -11.91
CA GLY A 32 -4.40 -4.04 -11.52
C GLY A 32 -3.09 -3.40 -11.05
N ARG A 33 -2.92 -2.09 -11.26
CA ARG A 33 -1.79 -1.28 -10.79
C ARG A 33 -1.58 -1.31 -9.28
N LEU A 34 -2.59 -1.63 -8.45
CA LEU A 34 -2.39 -1.69 -7.00
C LEU A 34 -1.40 -2.78 -6.59
N TYR A 35 -1.53 -3.98 -7.16
CA TYR A 35 -0.63 -5.09 -6.86
C TYR A 35 0.79 -4.79 -7.34
N GLU A 36 0.91 -4.25 -8.55
CA GLU A 36 2.19 -3.86 -9.14
C GLU A 36 2.90 -2.79 -8.29
N ASN A 37 2.19 -1.72 -7.91
CA ASN A 37 2.73 -0.66 -7.06
C ASN A 37 3.16 -1.18 -5.69
N LEU A 38 2.41 -2.11 -5.09
CA LEU A 38 2.76 -2.69 -3.79
C LEU A 38 4.02 -3.57 -3.89
N LEU A 39 4.13 -4.35 -4.96
CA LEU A 39 5.30 -5.17 -5.23
C LEU A 39 6.55 -4.31 -5.45
N GLU A 40 6.43 -3.26 -6.28
CA GLU A 40 7.51 -2.34 -6.57
C GLU A 40 7.99 -1.61 -5.30
N ASN A 41 7.08 -1.08 -4.50
CA ASN A 41 7.40 -0.43 -3.23
C ASN A 41 8.11 -1.39 -2.24
N THR A 42 7.69 -2.66 -2.22
CA THR A 42 8.32 -3.67 -1.36
C THR A 42 9.75 -3.96 -1.81
N GLN A 43 10.01 -4.02 -3.12
CA GLN A 43 11.37 -4.17 -3.66
C GLN A 43 12.25 -2.96 -3.33
N GLN A 44 11.74 -1.74 -3.51
CA GLN A 44 12.47 -0.53 -3.16
C GLN A 44 12.82 -0.48 -1.67
N MET A 45 11.91 -0.91 -0.80
CA MET A 45 12.18 -0.98 0.64
C MET A 45 13.27 -1.99 1.00
N GLN A 46 13.36 -3.12 0.28
CA GLN A 46 14.46 -4.08 0.46
C GLN A 46 15.80 -3.44 0.09
N VAL A 47 15.87 -2.72 -1.04
CA VAL A 47 17.08 -2.01 -1.47
C VAL A 47 17.51 -0.97 -0.43
N LEU A 48 16.58 -0.15 0.07
CA LEU A 48 16.88 0.84 1.11
C LEU A 48 17.44 0.21 2.39
N LEU A 49 16.93 -0.96 2.78
CA LEU A 49 17.44 -1.69 3.95
C LEU A 49 18.85 -2.22 3.71
N GLU A 50 19.18 -2.65 2.49
CA GLU A 50 20.55 -3.04 2.12
C GLU A 50 21.51 -1.85 2.14
N GLU A 51 21.10 -0.72 1.58
CA GLU A 51 21.89 0.53 1.62
C GLU A 51 22.14 0.99 3.05
N LEU A 52 21.12 0.93 3.91
CA LEU A 52 21.25 1.26 5.33
C LEU A 52 22.24 0.33 6.03
N ARG A 53 22.21 -0.98 5.75
CA ARG A 53 23.18 -1.94 6.29
C ARG A 53 24.60 -1.62 5.81
N ALA A 54 24.78 -1.32 4.52
CA ALA A 54 26.06 -0.95 3.95
C ALA A 54 26.61 0.35 4.58
N LEU A 55 25.73 1.33 4.82
CA LEU A 55 26.07 2.57 5.52
C LEU A 55 26.59 2.26 6.93
N ILE A 56 25.84 1.50 7.71
CA ILE A 56 26.22 1.12 9.09
C ILE A 56 27.57 0.38 9.09
N ALA A 57 27.80 -0.54 8.16
CA ALA A 57 29.07 -1.26 8.04
C ALA A 57 30.23 -0.31 7.74
N LYS A 58 30.05 0.63 6.81
CA LYS A 58 31.04 1.65 6.45
C LYS A 58 31.38 2.59 7.61
N TYR A 59 30.38 2.99 8.40
CA TYR A 59 30.61 3.81 9.60
C TYR A 59 31.32 3.03 10.71
N ARG A 60 31.03 1.73 10.88
CA ARG A 60 31.77 0.87 11.82
C ARG A 60 33.24 0.75 11.41
N GLU A 61 33.52 0.56 10.13
CA GLU A 61 34.88 0.42 9.60
C GLU A 61 35.69 1.73 9.70
N LYS A 62 35.05 2.87 9.45
CA LYS A 62 35.68 4.20 9.60
C LYS A 62 35.72 4.72 11.04
N GLY A 63 34.95 4.11 11.95
CA GLY A 63 34.67 4.62 13.29
C GLY A 63 35.51 4.06 14.45
N ILE A 64 36.38 3.06 14.25
CA ILE A 64 37.31 2.59 15.29
C ILE A 64 38.74 3.09 15.01
N LYS A 65 38.86 4.41 14.85
CA LYS A 65 40.08 5.18 15.14
C LYS A 65 39.69 6.45 15.87
N VAL A 66 38.88 6.34 16.93
CA VAL A 66 38.94 7.35 17.98
C VAL A 66 40.21 7.03 18.76
N LYS A 67 41.32 7.65 18.37
CA LYS A 67 42.50 7.72 19.25
C LYS A 67 42.05 8.48 20.49
N LEU A 68 41.86 7.76 21.61
CA LEU A 68 42.06 8.34 22.93
C LEU A 68 43.55 8.63 23.11
#